data_AF-A0A4Q2YD91-F1
#
_entry.id   AF-A0A4Q2YD91-F1
#
_cell.length_a   1.000
_cell.length_b   1.000
_cell.length_c   1.000
_cell.angle_alpha   90.00
_cell.angle_beta   90.00
_cell.angle_gamma   90.00
#
_symmetry.space_group_name_H-M   'P 1'
#
loop_
_entity.id
_entity.type
_entity.pdbx_description
1 polymer ?
#
loop_
_entity_poly.entity_id
_entity_poly.type
_entity_poly.pdbx_seq_one_letter_code
_entity_poly.pdbx_strand_id
1 'polypeptide(L)'
;MNPDPFSTLMLLGTARLKEPPAAPFPVLEKAWAALDWSRQPETAALSGCALRTAAIGAGWIPPSGFAEEAPCEPETRPAVPHAAALILRRILDGEAPECLEEWLTLCLKRNFIVHPRDLPPLFERAVRSREIRPAIAAVAGNRGAWLARREDLEDLLPAPLPSGP
;
A
#
# COMPACT_ATOMS: atom_id res chain seq x y z
N MET A 1 2.01 -0.91 -6.05
CA MET A 1 3.32 -1.53 -6.36
C MET A 1 4.26 -0.40 -6.73
N ASN A 2 5.13 0.03 -5.81
CA ASN A 2 6.10 1.07 -6.09
C ASN A 2 7.07 0.51 -7.16
N PRO A 3 7.21 1.12 -8.35
CA PRO A 3 8.09 0.57 -9.37
C PRO A 3 9.53 0.55 -8.81
N ASP A 4 10.20 -0.59 -8.94
CA ASP A 4 11.60 -0.68 -8.52
C ASP A 4 12.45 0.34 -9.33
N PRO A 5 13.56 0.82 -8.77
CA PRO A 5 14.38 1.85 -9.40
C PRO A 5 14.83 1.50 -10.81
N PHE A 6 15.08 0.21 -11.09
CA PHE A 6 15.47 -0.26 -12.42
C PHE A 6 14.33 -0.12 -13.43
N SER A 7 13.11 -0.57 -13.10
CA SER A 7 11.94 -0.41 -13.98
C SER A 7 11.66 1.06 -14.34
N THR A 8 11.80 1.96 -13.36
CA THR A 8 11.66 3.40 -13.58
C THR A 8 12.74 3.94 -14.53
N LEU A 9 13.99 3.53 -14.33
CA LEU A 9 15.11 3.91 -15.20
C LEU A 9 14.91 3.41 -16.64
N MET A 10 14.40 2.19 -16.83
CA MET A 10 14.15 1.65 -18.17
C MET A 10 13.07 2.42 -18.93
N LEU A 11 12.02 2.87 -18.22
CA LEU A 11 10.96 3.71 -18.81
C LEU A 11 11.47 5.11 -19.23
N LEU A 12 12.51 5.62 -18.57
CA LEU A 12 13.14 6.90 -18.90
C LEU A 12 14.12 6.82 -20.09
N GLY A 13 14.47 5.60 -20.52
CA GLY A 13 15.30 5.29 -21.67
C GLY A 13 16.77 5.02 -21.34
N THR A 14 17.40 4.16 -22.13
CA THR A 14 18.79 3.70 -21.96
C THR A 14 19.82 4.83 -22.11
N ALA A 15 19.51 5.87 -22.88
CA ALA A 15 20.37 7.04 -23.04
C ALA A 15 20.63 7.82 -21.74
N ARG A 16 19.81 7.60 -20.70
CA ARG A 16 20.00 8.22 -19.37
C ARG A 16 20.82 7.36 -18.40
N LEU A 17 21.20 6.15 -18.79
CA LEU A 17 22.08 5.28 -18.00
C LEU A 17 23.52 5.78 -18.12
N LYS A 18 23.97 6.50 -17.09
CA LYS A 18 25.39 6.92 -16.97
C LYS A 18 26.26 5.82 -16.35
N GLU A 19 25.64 4.98 -15.53
CA GLU A 19 26.29 3.91 -14.79
C GLU A 19 25.42 2.64 -14.84
N PRO A 20 26.01 1.45 -14.70
CA PRO A 20 25.27 0.21 -14.60
C PRO A 20 24.30 0.27 -13.42
N PRO A 21 23.01 -0.02 -13.60
CA PRO A 21 22.06 -0.04 -12.50
C PRO A 21 22.37 -1.22 -11.57
N ALA A 22 22.09 -1.07 -10.28
CA ALA A 22 22.17 -2.18 -9.34
C ALA A 22 21.19 -3.30 -9.74
N ALA A 23 21.57 -4.55 -9.48
CA ALA A 23 20.70 -5.69 -9.73
C ALA A 23 19.45 -5.59 -8.83
N PRO A 24 18.23 -5.79 -9.37
CA PRO A 24 17.00 -5.65 -8.58
C PRO A 24 16.79 -6.76 -7.55
N PHE A 25 17.49 -7.90 -7.71
CA PHE A 25 17.44 -9.03 -6.80
C PHE A 25 18.85 -9.60 -6.57
N PRO A 26 19.23 -9.99 -5.33
CA PRO A 26 20.54 -10.56 -5.04
C PRO A 26 20.89 -11.80 -5.88
N VAL A 27 19.89 -12.65 -6.15
CA VAL A 27 20.06 -13.86 -6.98
C VAL A 27 20.56 -13.56 -8.40
N LEU A 28 20.33 -12.33 -8.89
CA LEU A 28 20.72 -11.92 -10.23
C LEU A 28 22.12 -11.32 -10.31
N GLU A 29 22.78 -10.98 -9.20
CA GLU A 29 24.04 -10.20 -9.19
C GLU A 29 25.09 -10.72 -10.17
N LYS A 30 25.31 -12.04 -10.18
CA LYS A 30 26.28 -12.68 -11.09
C LYS A 30 25.90 -12.54 -12.56
N ALA A 31 24.64 -12.81 -12.91
CA ALA A 31 24.15 -12.69 -14.28
C ALA A 31 24.07 -11.23 -14.73
N TRP A 32 23.78 -10.32 -13.81
CA TRP A 32 23.65 -8.88 -14.03
C TRP A 32 25.00 -8.23 -14.32
N ALA A 33 26.05 -8.61 -13.58
CA ALA A 33 27.41 -8.15 -13.79
C ALA A 33 28.02 -8.62 -15.13
N ALA A 34 27.47 -9.68 -15.72
CA ALA A 34 27.90 -10.21 -17.02
C ALA A 34 27.33 -9.44 -18.22
N LEU A 35 26.38 -8.53 -18.00
CA LEU A 35 25.78 -7.72 -19.07
C LEU A 35 26.70 -6.56 -19.48
N ASP A 36 26.79 -6.30 -20.79
CA ASP A 36 27.64 -5.22 -21.32
C ASP A 36 26.92 -3.86 -21.31
N TRP A 37 26.79 -3.30 -20.12
CA TRP A 37 26.17 -1.98 -19.88
C TRP A 37 26.90 -0.82 -20.55
N SER A 38 28.18 -1.00 -20.89
CA SER A 38 29.05 0.08 -21.37
C SER A 38 29.05 0.22 -22.89
N ARG A 39 29.05 -0.89 -23.62
CA ARG A 39 29.13 -0.91 -25.08
C ARG A 39 27.80 -1.20 -25.75
N GLN A 40 26.88 -1.88 -25.07
CA GLN A 40 25.56 -2.23 -25.60
C GLN A 40 24.46 -2.02 -24.55
N PRO A 41 24.24 -0.77 -24.10
CA PRO A 41 23.31 -0.47 -23.02
C PRO A 41 21.86 -0.90 -23.33
N GLU A 42 21.43 -0.87 -24.59
CA GLU A 42 20.09 -1.32 -25.01
C GLU A 42 19.92 -2.83 -24.85
N THR A 43 20.90 -3.61 -25.33
CA THR A 43 20.91 -5.07 -25.21
C THR A 43 21.02 -5.49 -23.75
N ALA A 44 21.87 -4.82 -22.97
CA ALA A 44 22.01 -5.05 -21.54
C ALA A 44 20.71 -4.73 -20.78
N ALA A 45 20.06 -3.60 -21.10
CA ALA A 45 18.76 -3.23 -20.53
C ALA A 45 17.68 -4.28 -20.81
N LEU A 46 17.54 -4.71 -22.07
CA LEU A 46 16.55 -5.71 -22.45
C LEU A 46 16.82 -7.06 -21.77
N SER A 47 18.08 -7.46 -21.71
CA SER A 47 18.51 -8.69 -21.01
C SER A 47 18.26 -8.58 -19.49
N GLY A 48 18.49 -7.40 -18.89
CA GLY A 48 18.17 -7.11 -17.50
C GLY A 48 16.67 -7.23 -17.22
N CYS A 49 15.82 -6.72 -18.11
CA CYS A 49 14.37 -6.91 -18.04
C CYS A 49 13.98 -8.41 -18.09
N ALA A 50 14.60 -9.19 -18.98
CA ALA A 50 14.36 -10.63 -19.07
C ALA A 50 14.77 -11.36 -17.78
N LEU A 51 15.96 -11.06 -17.25
CA LEU A 51 16.44 -11.61 -15.98
C LEU A 51 15.51 -11.26 -14.81
N ARG A 52 15.04 -10.01 -14.75
CA ARG A 52 14.08 -9.56 -13.73
C ARG A 52 12.77 -10.32 -13.82
N THR A 53 12.20 -10.46 -15.02
CA THR A 53 10.96 -11.22 -15.22
C THR A 53 11.12 -12.69 -14.83
N ALA A 54 12.24 -13.30 -15.18
CA ALA A 54 12.55 -14.67 -14.80
C ALA A 54 12.68 -14.84 -13.28
N ALA A 55 13.35 -13.90 -12.60
CA ALA A 55 13.47 -13.92 -11.15
C ALA A 55 12.12 -13.78 -10.43
N ILE A 56 11.23 -12.91 -10.93
CA ILE A 56 9.86 -12.79 -10.40
C ILE A 56 9.08 -14.10 -10.61
N GLY A 57 9.21 -14.70 -11.79
CA GLY A 57 8.53 -15.96 -12.12
C GLY A 57 9.07 -17.18 -11.34
N ALA A 58 10.33 -17.16 -10.92
CA ALA A 58 10.95 -18.23 -10.12
C ALA A 58 10.44 -18.28 -8.67
N GLY A 59 9.66 -17.29 -8.25
CA GLY A 59 9.13 -17.18 -6.89
C GLY A 59 10.12 -16.54 -5.91
N TRP A 60 9.61 -16.23 -4.72
CA TRP A 60 10.36 -15.57 -3.65
C TRP A 60 10.39 -16.47 -2.42
N ILE A 61 11.59 -16.71 -1.88
CA ILE A 61 11.77 -17.36 -0.58
C ILE A 61 11.93 -16.25 0.46
N PRO A 62 11.02 -16.14 1.45
CA PRO A 62 11.16 -15.15 2.50
C PRO A 62 12.45 -15.42 3.29
N PRO A 63 13.29 -14.41 3.55
CA PRO A 63 14.42 -14.60 4.45
C PRO A 63 13.92 -15.05 5.83
N SER A 64 14.63 -15.98 6.47
CA SER A 64 14.31 -16.39 7.83
C SER A 64 14.75 -15.33 8.84
N GLY A 65 14.06 -15.24 9.99
CA GLY A 65 14.49 -14.38 11.11
C GLY A 65 13.82 -13.01 11.17
N PHE A 66 12.65 -12.85 10.55
CA PHE A 66 11.81 -11.68 10.83
C PHE A 66 11.40 -11.68 12.30
N ALA A 67 11.51 -10.52 12.95
CA ALA A 67 10.90 -10.31 14.24
C ALA A 67 9.38 -10.48 14.08
N GLU A 68 8.79 -11.34 14.90
CA GLU A 68 7.34 -11.53 14.90
C GLU A 68 6.71 -10.23 15.42
N GLU A 69 5.93 -9.58 14.57
CA GLU A 69 5.22 -8.36 14.97
C GLU A 69 4.12 -8.71 15.97
N ALA A 70 3.92 -7.82 16.93
CA ALA A 70 2.83 -7.96 17.87
C ALA A 70 1.48 -7.99 17.10
N PRO A 71 0.60 -8.95 17.42
CA PRO A 71 -0.72 -9.02 16.80
C PRO A 71 -1.51 -7.74 17.07
N CYS A 72 -2.40 -7.39 16.13
CA CYS A 72 -3.32 -6.27 16.33
C CYS A 72 -4.26 -6.55 17.51
N GLU A 73 -4.42 -5.56 18.39
CA GLU A 73 -5.40 -5.59 19.46
C GLU A 73 -6.83 -5.80 18.91
N PRO A 74 -7.71 -6.51 19.63
CA PRO A 74 -9.11 -6.66 19.26
C PRO A 74 -9.83 -5.32 19.16
N GLU A 75 -10.91 -5.27 18.37
CA GLU A 75 -11.73 -4.07 18.26
C GLU A 75 -12.53 -3.82 19.54
N THR A 76 -12.58 -2.56 19.98
CA THR A 76 -13.33 -2.13 21.17
C THR A 76 -14.73 -1.62 20.84
N ARG A 77 -14.99 -1.31 19.56
CA ARG A 77 -16.25 -0.76 19.06
C ARG A 77 -16.97 -1.77 18.17
N PRO A 78 -18.32 -1.76 18.16
CA PRO A 78 -19.08 -2.61 17.27
C PRO A 78 -18.83 -2.24 15.81
N ALA A 79 -18.80 -3.25 14.94
CA ALA A 79 -18.82 -3.02 13.50
C ALA A 79 -20.16 -2.45 13.05
N VAL A 80 -20.15 -1.68 11.97
CA VAL A 80 -21.35 -1.18 11.31
C VAL A 80 -22.33 -2.33 10.98
N PRO A 81 -23.65 -2.10 11.07
CA PRO A 81 -24.64 -3.08 10.64
C PRO A 81 -24.46 -3.47 9.16
N HIS A 82 -24.85 -4.69 8.80
CA HIS A 82 -24.67 -5.22 7.44
C HIS A 82 -25.24 -4.29 6.33
N ALA A 83 -26.40 -3.68 6.58
CA ALA A 83 -27.02 -2.74 5.64
C ALA A 83 -26.14 -1.49 5.41
N ALA A 84 -25.52 -0.96 6.46
CA ALA A 84 -24.61 0.19 6.34
C ALA A 84 -23.33 -0.20 5.59
N ALA A 85 -22.81 -1.40 5.80
CA ALA A 85 -21.65 -1.92 5.06
C ALA A 85 -21.93 -2.15 3.57
N LEU A 86 -23.16 -2.53 3.20
CA LEU A 86 -23.56 -2.61 1.79
C LEU A 86 -23.60 -1.23 1.14
N ILE A 87 -24.13 -0.22 1.84
CA ILE A 87 -24.15 1.16 1.35
C ILE A 87 -22.72 1.67 1.14
N LEU A 88 -21.82 1.45 2.10
CA LEU A 88 -20.41 1.82 1.96
C LEU A 88 -19.80 1.23 0.69
N ARG A 89 -20.00 -0.06 0.44
CA ARG A 89 -19.44 -0.73 -0.74
C ARG A 89 -19.94 -0.12 -2.04
N ARG A 90 -21.24 0.19 -2.14
CA ARG A 90 -21.81 0.91 -3.30
C ARG A 90 -21.17 2.28 -3.50
N ILE A 91 -20.97 3.05 -2.42
CA ILE A 91 -20.29 4.34 -2.46
C ILE A 91 -18.85 4.19 -2.97
N LEU A 92 -18.13 3.18 -2.51
CA LEU A 92 -16.75 2.89 -2.93
C LEU A 92 -16.67 2.41 -4.39
N ASP A 93 -17.71 1.72 -4.86
CA ASP A 93 -17.88 1.30 -6.28
C ASP A 93 -18.28 2.48 -7.19
N GLY A 94 -18.50 3.67 -6.63
CA GLY A 94 -18.77 4.91 -7.35
C GLY A 94 -20.25 5.29 -7.43
N GLU A 95 -21.14 4.62 -6.70
CA GLU A 95 -22.52 5.06 -6.55
C GLU A 95 -22.61 6.19 -5.51
N ALA A 96 -22.83 7.43 -5.96
CA ALA A 96 -22.87 8.62 -5.10
C ALA A 96 -21.61 8.80 -4.22
N PRO A 97 -20.41 8.93 -4.84
CA PRO A 97 -19.14 9.07 -4.11
C PRO A 97 -19.11 10.30 -3.18
N GLU A 98 -19.92 11.31 -3.45
CA GLU A 98 -20.13 12.49 -2.61
C GLU A 98 -20.74 12.18 -1.24
N CYS A 99 -21.45 11.04 -1.09
CA CYS A 99 -22.05 10.62 0.17
C CYS A 99 -21.07 10.00 1.17
N LEU A 100 -19.79 9.80 0.78
CA LEU A 100 -18.81 9.10 1.62
C LEU A 100 -18.57 9.83 2.95
N GLU A 101 -18.39 11.15 2.93
CA GLU A 101 -18.13 11.94 4.14
C GLU A 101 -19.31 11.90 5.11
N GLU A 102 -20.53 11.99 4.58
CA GLU A 102 -21.75 11.89 5.37
C GLU A 102 -21.88 10.50 6.00
N TRP A 103 -21.61 9.45 5.23
CA TRP A 103 -21.64 8.07 5.71
C TRP A 103 -20.63 7.86 6.86
N LEU A 104 -19.40 8.35 6.72
CA LEU A 104 -18.37 8.29 7.75
C LEU A 104 -18.79 9.06 9.00
N THR A 105 -19.37 10.25 8.83
CA THR A 105 -19.87 11.08 9.92
C THR A 105 -20.97 10.37 10.71
N LEU A 106 -21.89 9.68 10.04
CA LEU A 106 -22.94 8.89 10.69
C LEU A 106 -22.38 7.70 11.49
N CYS A 107 -21.33 7.05 10.98
CA CYS A 107 -20.66 5.97 11.69
C CYS A 107 -19.99 6.48 12.97
N LEU A 108 -19.30 7.62 12.91
CA LEU A 108 -18.69 8.26 14.07
C LEU A 108 -19.72 8.67 15.12
N LYS A 109 -20.81 9.31 14.70
CA LYS A 109 -21.92 9.70 15.60
C LYS A 109 -22.54 8.51 16.33
N ARG A 110 -22.54 7.33 15.70
CA ARG A 110 -23.08 6.09 16.29
C ARG A 110 -22.01 5.18 16.90
N ASN A 111 -20.77 5.65 16.97
CA ASN A 111 -19.62 4.93 17.53
C ASN A 111 -19.36 3.55 16.88
N PHE A 112 -19.61 3.45 15.57
CA PHE A 112 -19.32 2.24 14.79
C PHE A 112 -17.95 2.30 14.12
N ILE A 113 -17.38 1.12 13.89
CA ILE A 113 -16.22 0.93 13.02
C ILE A 113 -16.59 0.20 11.74
N VAL A 114 -15.79 0.40 10.68
CA VAL A 114 -15.97 -0.30 9.41
C VAL A 114 -15.57 -1.77 9.53
N HIS A 115 -16.12 -2.63 8.68
CA HIS A 115 -15.65 -4.00 8.65
C HIS A 115 -14.22 -4.08 8.08
N PRO A 116 -13.39 -5.03 8.55
CA PRO A 116 -12.02 -5.18 8.10
C PRO A 116 -11.84 -5.33 6.58
N ARG A 117 -12.83 -5.95 5.92
CA ARG A 117 -12.83 -6.16 4.47
C ARG A 117 -13.01 -4.87 3.66
N ASP A 118 -13.59 -3.85 4.27
CA ASP A 118 -13.89 -2.56 3.63
C ASP A 118 -12.76 -1.54 3.87
N LEU A 119 -11.75 -1.88 4.70
CA LEU A 119 -10.61 -1.01 4.99
C LEU A 119 -9.71 -0.75 3.77
N PRO A 120 -9.28 -1.76 2.98
CA PRO A 120 -8.41 -1.50 1.84
C PRO A 120 -8.97 -0.48 0.84
N PRO A 121 -10.21 -0.60 0.32
CA PRO A 121 -10.74 0.38 -0.61
C PRO A 121 -10.98 1.77 0.04
N LEU A 122 -11.24 1.83 1.35
CA LEU A 122 -11.27 3.11 2.08
C LEU A 122 -9.89 3.78 2.12
N PHE A 123 -8.82 3.02 2.38
CA PHE A 123 -7.47 3.56 2.39
C PHE A 123 -7.02 4.03 1.00
N GLU A 124 -7.38 3.33 -0.06
CA GLU A 124 -7.17 3.83 -1.43
C GLU A 124 -7.81 5.21 -1.65
N ARG A 125 -8.97 5.46 -1.03
CA ARG A 125 -9.63 6.77 -1.10
C ARG A 125 -8.89 7.83 -0.29
N ALA A 126 -8.36 7.48 0.88
CA ALA A 126 -7.56 8.37 1.72
C ALA A 126 -6.20 8.73 1.10
N VAL A 127 -5.62 7.85 0.28
CA VAL A 127 -4.43 8.18 -0.52
C VAL A 127 -4.75 9.31 -1.52
N ARG A 128 -5.93 9.29 -2.12
CA ARG A 128 -6.36 10.27 -3.14
C ARG A 128 -6.89 11.59 -2.57
N SER A 129 -7.43 11.60 -1.35
CA SER A 129 -7.93 12.81 -0.69
C SER A 129 -7.44 12.91 0.76
N ARG A 130 -6.70 13.98 1.07
CA ARG A 130 -6.17 14.21 2.42
C ARG A 130 -7.25 14.64 3.42
N GLU A 131 -8.27 15.35 2.93
CA GLU A 131 -9.33 15.95 3.76
C GLU A 131 -10.16 14.89 4.50
N ILE A 132 -10.33 13.72 3.90
CA ILE A 132 -11.13 12.62 4.45
C ILE A 132 -10.34 11.68 5.38
N ARG A 133 -9.01 11.81 5.45
CA ARG A 133 -8.15 10.93 6.26
C ARG A 133 -8.54 10.89 7.73
N PRO A 134 -8.83 12.02 8.41
CA PRO A 134 -9.22 11.99 9.82
C PRO A 134 -10.52 11.21 10.06
N ALA A 135 -11.50 11.34 9.15
CA ALA A 135 -12.77 10.63 9.25
C ALA A 135 -12.58 9.12 9.04
N ILE A 136 -11.74 8.72 8.09
CA ILE A 136 -11.39 7.31 7.84
C ILE A 136 -10.65 6.73 9.04
N ALA A 137 -9.60 7.40 9.53
CA ALA A 137 -8.84 6.98 10.71
C ALA A 137 -9.75 6.71 11.91
N ALA A 138 -10.71 7.60 12.14
CA ALA A 138 -11.63 7.52 13.27
C ALA A 138 -12.65 6.37 13.18
N VAL A 139 -12.96 5.84 11.98
CA VAL A 139 -13.83 4.65 11.82
C VAL A 139 -13.07 3.36 11.55
N ALA A 140 -11.76 3.43 11.31
CA ALA A 140 -10.95 2.28 10.89
C ALA A 140 -10.58 1.31 12.04
N GLY A 141 -10.77 1.73 13.29
CA GLY A 141 -10.55 0.90 14.47
C GLY A 141 -9.08 0.59 14.75
N ASN A 142 -8.84 -0.39 15.62
CA ASN A 142 -7.49 -0.82 16.00
C ASN A 142 -6.76 -1.44 14.81
N ARG A 143 -7.47 -2.21 13.98
CA ARG A 143 -6.89 -2.79 12.76
C ARG A 143 -6.51 -1.75 11.74
N GLY A 144 -7.31 -0.71 11.59
CA GLY A 144 -6.99 0.41 10.72
C GLY A 144 -5.70 1.12 11.13
N ALA A 145 -5.57 1.42 12.43
CA ALA A 145 -4.36 2.03 12.98
C ALA A 145 -3.14 1.10 12.85
N TRP A 146 -3.31 -0.20 13.10
CA TRP A 146 -2.25 -1.20 12.93
C TRP A 146 -1.76 -1.27 11.47
N LEU A 147 -2.68 -1.24 10.50
CA LEU A 147 -2.35 -1.22 9.07
C LEU A 147 -1.69 0.11 8.65
N ALA A 148 -2.20 1.25 9.13
CA ALA A 148 -1.66 2.56 8.76
C ALA A 148 -0.19 2.74 9.16
N ARG A 149 0.23 2.17 10.30
CA ARG A 149 1.65 2.16 10.73
C ARG A 149 2.56 1.37 9.81
N ARG A 150 2.02 0.39 9.07
CA ARG A 150 2.81 -0.52 8.21
C ARG A 150 3.03 0.03 6.81
N GLU A 151 2.08 0.80 6.29
CA GLU A 151 2.10 1.34 4.92
C GLU A 151 2.68 2.78 4.86
N ASP A 152 3.35 3.24 5.93
CA ASP A 152 3.86 4.62 6.05
C ASP A 152 2.75 5.69 5.88
N LEU A 153 1.54 5.37 6.37
CA LEU A 153 0.36 6.23 6.33
C LEU A 153 0.16 6.93 7.68
N GLU A 154 1.21 7.59 8.21
CA GLU A 154 1.17 8.23 9.53
C GLU A 154 0.01 9.24 9.67
N ASP A 155 -0.36 9.92 8.58
CA ASP A 155 -1.50 10.85 8.49
C ASP A 155 -2.88 10.19 8.70
N LEU A 156 -2.96 8.85 8.70
CA LEU A 156 -4.17 8.06 8.95
C LEU A 156 -4.24 7.50 10.38
N LEU A 157 -3.28 7.86 11.24
CA LEU A 157 -3.35 7.52 12.66
C LEU A 157 -4.43 8.39 13.33
N PRO A 158 -5.35 7.80 14.13
CA PRO A 158 -6.29 8.60 14.89
C PRO A 158 -5.51 9.54 15.82
N ALA A 159 -5.89 10.82 15.83
CA ALA A 159 -5.40 11.74 16.86
C ALA A 159 -5.69 11.13 18.25
N PRO A 160 -4.78 11.25 19.23
CA PRO A 160 -5.05 10.77 20.58
C PRO A 160 -6.39 11.36 21.05
N LEU A 161 -7.30 10.48 21.48
CA LEU A 161 -8.60 10.91 22.01
C LEU A 161 -8.34 11.95 23.11
N PRO A 162 -9.06 13.10 23.12
CA PRO A 162 -8.93 14.04 24.23
C PRO A 162 -9.30 13.30 25.51
N SER A 163 -8.35 13.25 26.45
CA SER A 163 -8.61 12.80 27.81
C SER A 163 -9.76 13.66 28.35
N GLY A 164 -10.92 13.04 28.58
CA GLY A 164 -12.05 13.71 29.24
C GLY A 164 -11.67 14.17 30.65
N PRO A 165 -12.40 15.16 31.19
CA PRO A 165 -12.05 15.86 32.44
C PRO A 165 -12.00 14.96 33.67
#